data_AF-A0A0Q4GR92-F1
#
_entry.id   AF-A0A0Q4GR92-F1
#
_cell.length_a   1.000
_cell.length_b   1.000
_cell.length_c   1.000
_cell.angle_alpha   90.00
_cell.angle_beta   90.00
_cell.angle_gamma   90.00
#
_symmetry.space_group_name_H-M   'P 1'
#
loop_
_entity.id
_entity.type
_entity.pdbx_description
1 polymer ?
#
loop_
_entity_poly.entity_id
_entity_poly.type
_entity_poly.pdbx_seq_one_letter_code
_entity_poly.pdbx_strand_id
1 'polypeptide(L)'
;MSLLRWIPTFLAFPLGGLLAMLTVGSVADPLTGLAAGAIAGAVVGGAQWLALGRADDWRWLVATVVGLAGGAAVSVALFGPPVTPAAAALTGLVTGVLVGGAQAVALGARLRVGALWAATVAAAWAAAWTITALVIVDLDRGHVVFGSSGALVATILTGLVLRRILGPRNARRAARPSPVVDVATTGA
;
A
#
# COMPACT_ATOMS: atom_id res chain seq x y z
N MET A 1 4.36 12.84 8.67
CA MET A 1 3.26 11.93 9.05
C MET A 1 3.60 11.28 10.39
N SER A 2 2.63 11.14 11.30
CA SER A 2 2.81 10.44 12.58
C SER A 2 2.58 8.94 12.41
N LEU A 3 3.47 8.10 12.94
CA LEU A 3 3.32 6.64 12.91
C LEU A 3 2.00 6.19 13.57
N LEU A 4 1.54 6.91 14.59
CA LEU A 4 0.26 6.64 15.26
C LEU A 4 -0.95 6.76 14.33
N ARG A 5 -0.88 7.62 13.30
CA ARG A 5 -1.95 7.73 12.29
C ARG A 5 -1.88 6.62 11.25
N TRP A 6 -0.70 6.05 11.05
CA TRP A 6 -0.44 5.04 10.02
C TRP A 6 -0.69 3.63 10.51
N ILE A 7 -0.35 3.32 11.76
CA ILE A 7 -0.53 1.98 12.34
C ILE A 7 -1.95 1.44 12.10
N PRO A 8 -3.05 2.19 12.36
CA PRO A 8 -4.41 1.68 12.15
C PRO A 8 -4.73 1.20 10.73
N THR A 9 -3.95 1.64 9.72
CA THR A 9 -4.15 1.19 8.32
C THR A 9 -3.92 -0.31 8.14
N PHE A 10 -3.26 -0.99 9.08
CA PHE A 10 -3.10 -2.44 9.03
C PHE A 10 -4.45 -3.17 8.99
N LEU A 11 -5.51 -2.62 9.62
CA LEU A 11 -6.86 -3.20 9.62
C LEU A 11 -7.50 -3.20 8.22
N ALA A 12 -7.02 -2.34 7.31
CA ALA A 12 -7.51 -2.29 5.96
C ALA A 12 -7.19 -3.56 5.15
N PHE A 13 -6.11 -4.28 5.51
CA PHE A 13 -5.76 -5.55 4.87
C PHE A 13 -6.76 -6.67 5.19
N PRO A 14 -7.03 -7.05 6.45
CA PRO A 14 -8.03 -8.07 6.75
C PRO A 14 -9.44 -7.66 6.30
N LEU A 15 -9.81 -6.37 6.42
CA LEU A 15 -11.10 -5.88 5.91
C LEU A 15 -11.19 -5.98 4.38
N GLY A 16 -10.15 -5.54 3.66
CA GLY A 16 -10.10 -5.62 2.21
C GLY A 16 -10.07 -7.06 1.71
N GLY A 17 -9.32 -7.94 2.37
CA GLY A 17 -9.28 -9.37 2.08
C GLY A 17 -10.62 -10.06 2.32
N LEU A 18 -11.31 -9.73 3.43
CA LEU A 18 -12.65 -10.24 3.70
C LEU A 18 -13.65 -9.78 2.63
N LEU A 19 -13.66 -8.49 2.30
CA LEU A 19 -14.55 -7.95 1.28
C LEU A 19 -14.28 -8.58 -0.09
N ALA A 20 -13.02 -8.74 -0.48
CA ALA A 20 -12.65 -9.42 -1.71
C ALA A 20 -13.11 -10.89 -1.73
N MET A 21 -12.91 -11.61 -0.63
CA MET A 21 -13.35 -13.01 -0.51
C MET A 21 -14.88 -13.15 -0.61
N LEU A 22 -15.64 -12.24 0.01
CA LEU A 22 -17.11 -12.28 -0.02
C LEU A 22 -17.70 -11.90 -1.40
N THR A 23 -16.96 -11.17 -2.22
CA THR A 23 -17.44 -10.62 -3.49
C THR A 23 -16.94 -11.40 -4.70
N VAL A 24 -15.67 -11.79 -4.69
CA VAL A 24 -15.00 -12.47 -5.81
C VAL A 24 -14.76 -13.95 -5.50
N GLY A 25 -14.58 -14.31 -4.23
CA GLY A 25 -14.21 -15.65 -3.79
C GLY A 25 -12.69 -15.87 -3.76
N SER A 26 -12.30 -17.14 -3.80
CA SER A 26 -10.88 -17.55 -3.83
C SER A 26 -10.22 -17.06 -5.12
N VAL A 27 -9.03 -16.51 -5.00
CA VAL A 27 -8.20 -16.14 -6.15
C VAL A 27 -7.65 -17.41 -6.79
N ALA A 28 -8.17 -17.75 -7.98
CA ALA A 28 -7.80 -18.95 -8.72
C ALA A 28 -7.05 -18.65 -10.02
N ASP A 29 -7.26 -17.46 -10.58
CA ASP A 29 -6.80 -17.06 -11.90
C ASP A 29 -6.52 -15.54 -11.96
N PRO A 30 -5.88 -15.03 -13.02
CA PRO A 30 -5.51 -13.62 -13.10
C PRO A 30 -6.70 -12.64 -13.06
N LEU A 31 -7.87 -13.02 -13.57
CA LEU A 31 -9.06 -12.16 -13.57
C LEU A 31 -9.64 -12.05 -12.15
N THR A 32 -9.76 -13.17 -11.44
CA THR A 32 -10.16 -13.16 -10.02
C THR A 32 -9.13 -12.42 -9.17
N GLY A 33 -7.84 -12.58 -9.44
CA GLY A 33 -6.76 -11.81 -8.80
C GLY A 33 -6.88 -10.31 -9.05
N LEU A 34 -7.17 -9.89 -10.28
CA LEU A 34 -7.37 -8.49 -10.64
C LEU A 34 -8.56 -7.87 -9.88
N ALA A 35 -9.71 -8.55 -9.88
CA ALA A 35 -10.93 -8.08 -9.24
C ALA A 35 -10.77 -8.01 -7.70
N ALA A 36 -10.30 -9.10 -7.10
CA ALA A 36 -10.04 -9.15 -5.65
C ALA A 36 -9.00 -8.10 -5.24
N GLY A 37 -7.97 -7.90 -6.06
CA GLY A 37 -6.92 -6.92 -5.81
C GLY A 37 -7.41 -5.48 -5.94
N ALA A 38 -8.36 -5.19 -6.83
CA ALA A 38 -8.98 -3.88 -6.92
C ALA A 38 -9.78 -3.54 -5.65
N ILE A 39 -10.53 -4.51 -5.12
CA ILE A 39 -11.32 -4.33 -3.89
C ILE A 39 -10.42 -4.12 -2.68
N ALA A 40 -9.44 -5.01 -2.47
CA ALA A 40 -8.49 -4.87 -1.38
C ALA A 40 -7.66 -3.58 -1.52
N GLY A 41 -7.26 -3.23 -2.74
CA GLY A 41 -6.54 -2.00 -3.05
C GLY A 41 -7.33 -0.73 -2.75
N ALA A 42 -8.65 -0.73 -2.95
CA ALA A 42 -9.51 0.41 -2.61
C ALA A 42 -9.60 0.62 -1.11
N VAL A 43 -9.75 -0.47 -0.34
CA VAL A 43 -9.82 -0.42 1.13
C VAL A 43 -8.48 0.00 1.73
N VAL A 44 -7.38 -0.63 1.30
CA VAL A 44 -6.02 -0.31 1.75
C VAL A 44 -5.62 1.11 1.33
N GLY A 45 -5.80 1.46 0.06
CA GLY A 45 -5.48 2.78 -0.48
C GLY A 45 -6.29 3.90 0.17
N GLY A 46 -7.58 3.65 0.42
CA GLY A 46 -8.45 4.59 1.14
C GLY A 46 -8.00 4.83 2.57
N ALA A 47 -7.71 3.76 3.33
CA ALA A 47 -7.20 3.89 4.69
C ALA A 47 -5.85 4.62 4.75
N GLN A 48 -4.93 4.29 3.85
CA GLN A 48 -3.62 4.94 3.76
C GLN A 48 -3.73 6.42 3.38
N TRP A 49 -4.60 6.74 2.42
CA TRP A 49 -4.87 8.12 2.02
C TRP A 49 -5.42 8.95 3.19
N LEU A 50 -6.39 8.42 3.95
CA LEU A 50 -6.90 9.08 5.16
C LEU A 50 -5.81 9.25 6.23
N ALA A 51 -4.94 8.26 6.41
CA ALA A 51 -3.82 8.31 7.35
C ALA A 51 -2.78 9.37 6.97
N LEU A 52 -2.49 9.52 5.68
CA LEU A 52 -1.62 10.56 5.12
C LEU A 52 -2.22 11.96 5.25
N GLY A 53 -3.55 12.07 5.24
CA GLY A 53 -4.27 13.35 5.32
C GLY A 53 -4.10 14.19 4.06
N ARG A 54 -4.22 15.53 4.17
CA ARG A 54 -4.08 16.48 3.03
C ARG A 54 -2.66 16.58 2.45
N ALA A 55 -1.75 15.68 2.82
CA ALA A 55 -0.38 15.66 2.33
C ALA A 55 -0.26 14.97 0.97
N ASP A 56 -1.18 14.06 0.63
CA ASP A 56 -1.19 13.33 -0.63
C ASP A 56 -2.55 13.42 -1.32
N ASP A 57 -2.49 13.48 -2.66
CA ASP A 57 -3.65 13.61 -3.55
C ASP A 57 -4.41 12.27 -3.66
N TRP A 58 -5.65 12.28 -4.13
CA TRP A 58 -6.47 11.06 -4.37
C TRP A 58 -5.76 10.03 -5.26
N ARG A 59 -4.73 10.47 -5.99
CA ARG A 59 -3.79 9.66 -6.76
C ARG A 59 -3.12 8.55 -5.95
N TRP A 60 -2.88 8.73 -4.63
CA TRP A 60 -2.33 7.65 -3.79
C TRP A 60 -3.29 6.46 -3.73
N LEU A 61 -4.58 6.72 -3.48
CA LEU A 61 -5.61 5.70 -3.44
C LEU A 61 -5.65 4.96 -4.78
N VAL A 62 -5.72 5.69 -5.90
CA VAL A 62 -5.79 5.07 -7.23
C VAL A 62 -4.54 4.29 -7.58
N ALA A 63 -3.36 4.80 -7.23
CA ALA A 63 -2.11 4.07 -7.38
C ALA A 63 -2.10 2.76 -6.58
N THR A 64 -2.62 2.75 -5.36
CA THR A 64 -2.74 1.53 -4.55
C THR A 64 -3.74 0.55 -5.15
N VAL A 65 -4.89 1.03 -5.65
CA VAL A 65 -5.87 0.19 -6.36
C VAL A 65 -5.24 -0.48 -7.57
N VAL A 66 -4.63 0.31 -8.46
CA VAL A 66 -4.01 -0.20 -9.70
C VAL A 66 -2.85 -1.13 -9.39
N GLY A 67 -1.99 -0.76 -8.44
CA GLY A 67 -0.84 -1.56 -8.06
C GLY A 67 -1.24 -2.91 -7.43
N LEU A 68 -2.28 -2.94 -6.61
CA LEU A 68 -2.72 -4.16 -5.95
C LEU A 68 -3.50 -5.06 -6.92
N ALA A 69 -4.39 -4.49 -7.73
CA ALA A 69 -5.10 -5.22 -8.79
C ALA A 69 -4.13 -5.85 -9.80
N GLY A 70 -3.22 -5.04 -10.36
CA GLY A 70 -2.22 -5.53 -11.30
C GLY A 70 -1.23 -6.50 -10.66
N GLY A 71 -0.77 -6.20 -9.44
CA GLY A 71 0.15 -7.06 -8.70
C GLY A 71 -0.41 -8.44 -8.41
N ALA A 72 -1.67 -8.51 -7.96
CA ALA A 72 -2.37 -9.77 -7.73
C ALA A 72 -2.56 -10.56 -9.04
N ALA A 73 -3.04 -9.92 -10.10
CA ALA A 73 -3.23 -10.57 -11.41
C ALA A 73 -1.92 -11.15 -11.97
N VAL A 74 -0.85 -10.35 -11.94
CA VAL A 74 0.48 -10.76 -12.41
C VAL A 74 1.04 -11.88 -11.55
N SER A 75 0.87 -11.80 -10.23
CA SER A 75 1.38 -12.82 -9.30
C SER A 75 0.70 -14.17 -9.53
N VAL A 76 -0.62 -14.19 -9.71
CA VAL A 76 -1.37 -15.42 -10.01
C VAL A 76 -0.98 -15.98 -11.39
N ALA A 77 -0.76 -15.12 -12.39
CA ALA A 77 -0.29 -15.57 -13.69
C ALA A 77 1.11 -16.21 -13.65
N LEU A 78 1.99 -15.74 -12.76
CA LEU A 78 3.37 -16.23 -12.65
C LEU A 78 3.52 -17.44 -11.72
N PHE A 79 2.77 -17.48 -10.62
CA PHE A 79 2.99 -18.42 -9.52
C PHE A 79 1.75 -19.26 -9.16
N GLY A 80 0.61 -18.99 -9.78
CA GLY A 80 -0.68 -19.53 -9.37
C GLY A 80 -1.20 -18.91 -8.06
N PRO A 81 -2.28 -19.47 -7.49
CA PRO A 81 -2.82 -19.04 -6.21
C PRO A 81 -1.77 -19.11 -5.08
N PRO A 82 -1.76 -18.17 -4.12
CA PRO A 82 -0.76 -18.10 -3.05
C PRO A 82 -1.03 -19.12 -1.92
N VAL A 83 -1.22 -20.38 -2.27
CA VAL A 83 -1.58 -21.47 -1.34
C VAL A 83 -0.36 -22.17 -0.72
N THR A 84 0.84 -21.88 -1.21
CA THR A 84 2.10 -22.36 -0.62
C THR A 84 2.91 -21.20 -0.03
N PRO A 85 3.75 -21.42 1.01
CA PRO A 85 4.56 -20.35 1.59
C PRO A 85 5.47 -19.65 0.58
N ALA A 86 6.05 -20.40 -0.36
CA ALA A 86 6.91 -19.85 -1.40
C ALA A 86 6.11 -19.00 -2.41
N ALA A 87 4.97 -19.50 -2.90
CA ALA A 87 4.10 -18.75 -3.80
C ALA A 87 3.54 -17.49 -3.12
N ALA A 88 3.18 -17.57 -1.84
CA ALA A 88 2.75 -16.44 -1.04
C ALA A 88 3.84 -15.37 -0.92
N ALA A 89 5.07 -15.75 -0.56
CA ALA A 89 6.18 -14.82 -0.46
C ALA A 89 6.50 -14.13 -1.80
N LEU A 90 6.49 -14.89 -2.90
CA LEU A 90 6.70 -14.35 -4.26
C LEU A 90 5.55 -13.44 -4.71
N THR A 91 4.30 -13.81 -4.39
CA THR A 91 3.11 -12.97 -4.61
C THR A 91 3.24 -11.65 -3.86
N GLY A 92 3.69 -11.69 -2.60
CA GLY A 92 4.00 -10.51 -1.80
C GLY A 92 5.07 -9.63 -2.43
N LEU A 93 6.16 -10.24 -2.89
CA LEU A 93 7.25 -9.54 -3.53
C LEU A 93 6.78 -8.79 -4.79
N VAL A 94 6.16 -9.51 -5.72
CA VAL A 94 5.69 -8.95 -7.00
C VAL A 94 4.62 -7.90 -6.76
N THR A 95 3.59 -8.20 -5.98
CA THR A 95 2.52 -7.24 -5.68
C THR A 95 3.07 -6.01 -4.98
N GLY A 96 4.01 -6.17 -4.04
CA GLY A 96 4.63 -5.07 -3.34
C GLY A 96 5.51 -4.18 -4.25
N VAL A 97 6.19 -4.75 -5.27
CA VAL A 97 6.88 -3.96 -6.30
C VAL A 97 5.88 -3.09 -7.07
N LEU A 98 4.76 -3.66 -7.52
CA LEU A 98 3.76 -2.94 -8.32
C LEU A 98 3.07 -1.85 -7.50
N VAL A 99 2.65 -2.16 -6.28
CA VAL A 99 2.04 -1.18 -5.35
C VAL A 99 3.02 -0.07 -5.01
N GLY A 100 4.24 -0.41 -4.59
CA GLY A 100 5.25 0.57 -4.22
C GLY A 100 5.70 1.42 -5.40
N GLY A 101 5.84 0.83 -6.59
CA GLY A 101 6.12 1.55 -7.84
C GLY A 101 5.02 2.55 -8.20
N ALA A 102 3.76 2.12 -8.18
CA ALA A 102 2.61 2.98 -8.45
C ALA A 102 2.53 4.15 -7.43
N GLN A 103 2.71 3.86 -6.14
CA GLN A 103 2.72 4.87 -5.09
C GLN A 103 3.91 5.84 -5.22
N ALA A 104 5.09 5.37 -5.63
CA ALA A 104 6.25 6.22 -5.87
C ALA A 104 5.99 7.25 -6.98
N VAL A 105 5.28 6.84 -8.05
CA VAL A 105 4.83 7.74 -9.11
C VAL A 105 3.83 8.76 -8.57
N ALA A 106 2.84 8.32 -7.78
CA ALA A 106 1.87 9.23 -7.15
C ALA A 106 2.52 10.26 -6.21
N LEU A 107 3.60 9.88 -5.51
CA LEU A 107 4.38 10.77 -4.65
C LEU A 107 5.22 11.82 -5.40
N GLY A 108 5.32 11.72 -6.73
CA GLY A 108 6.27 12.49 -7.52
C GLY A 108 7.72 12.31 -7.04
N ALA A 109 8.07 11.12 -6.55
CA ALA A 109 9.37 10.87 -5.96
C ALA A 109 10.47 10.83 -7.02
N ARG A 110 11.65 11.36 -6.69
CA ARG A 110 12.86 11.15 -7.52
C ARG A 110 13.14 9.65 -7.63
N LEU A 111 13.70 9.20 -8.76
CA LEU A 111 13.95 7.79 -9.06
C LEU A 111 14.56 7.01 -7.88
N ARG A 112 15.61 7.53 -7.23
CA ARG A 112 16.25 6.87 -6.08
C ARG A 112 15.31 6.67 -4.89
N VAL A 113 14.49 7.68 -4.57
CA VAL A 113 13.53 7.62 -3.47
C VAL A 113 12.35 6.71 -3.83
N GLY A 114 11.89 6.78 -5.09
CA GLY A 114 10.84 5.90 -5.61
C GLY A 114 11.27 4.44 -5.62
N ALA A 115 12.49 4.14 -6.05
CA ALA A 115 13.07 2.79 -6.03
C ALA A 115 13.23 2.26 -4.61
N LEU A 116 13.71 3.09 -3.67
CA LEU A 116 13.79 2.71 -2.25
C LEU A 116 12.39 2.42 -1.68
N TRP A 117 11.39 3.23 -2.04
CA TRP A 117 10.01 3.00 -1.62
C TRP A 117 9.46 1.69 -2.18
N ALA A 118 9.59 1.46 -3.49
CA ALA A 118 9.17 0.22 -4.13
C ALA A 118 9.85 -1.02 -3.52
N ALA A 119 11.16 -0.97 -3.32
CA ALA A 119 11.92 -2.04 -2.68
C ALA A 119 11.46 -2.29 -1.22
N THR A 120 11.16 -1.22 -0.47
CA THR A 120 10.63 -1.33 0.90
C THR A 120 9.28 -2.04 0.91
N VAL A 121 8.35 -1.62 0.05
CA VAL A 121 7.01 -2.21 -0.03
C VAL A 121 7.12 -3.68 -0.46
N ALA A 122 7.92 -3.98 -1.49
CA ALA A 122 8.18 -5.34 -1.96
C ALA A 122 8.70 -6.26 -0.85
N ALA A 123 9.76 -5.84 -0.15
CA ALA A 123 10.35 -6.61 0.94
C ALA A 123 9.38 -6.78 2.12
N ALA A 124 8.66 -5.71 2.49
CA ALA A 124 7.69 -5.74 3.57
C ALA A 124 6.51 -6.69 3.27
N TRP A 125 6.04 -6.71 2.02
CA TRP A 125 4.93 -7.55 1.60
C TRP A 125 5.33 -9.02 1.45
N ALA A 126 6.53 -9.29 0.93
CA ALA A 126 7.10 -10.63 0.93
C ALA A 126 7.21 -11.17 2.37
N ALA A 127 7.77 -10.38 3.28
CA ALA A 127 7.87 -10.76 4.70
C ALA A 127 6.49 -10.97 5.34
N ALA A 128 5.51 -10.11 5.03
CA ALA A 128 4.15 -10.22 5.56
C ALA A 128 3.44 -11.51 5.11
N TRP A 129 3.63 -11.92 3.86
CA TRP A 129 3.13 -13.19 3.37
C TRP A 129 3.85 -14.37 4.02
N THR A 130 5.17 -14.32 4.16
CA THR A 130 5.92 -15.35 4.89
C THR A 130 5.44 -15.49 6.33
N ILE A 131 5.25 -14.37 7.04
CA ILE A 131 4.71 -14.37 8.42
C ILE A 131 3.30 -14.96 8.44
N THR A 132 2.45 -14.60 7.47
CA THR A 132 1.09 -15.13 7.37
C THR A 132 1.12 -16.64 7.16
N ALA A 133 1.98 -17.14 6.28
CA ALA A 133 2.16 -18.57 6.03
C ALA A 133 2.66 -19.35 7.27
N LEU A 134 3.37 -18.69 8.18
CA LEU A 134 3.86 -19.30 9.42
C LEU A 134 2.85 -19.22 10.58
N VAL A 135 1.90 -18.28 10.52
CA VAL A 135 0.94 -18.01 11.61
C VAL A 135 -0.44 -18.57 11.31
N ILE A 136 -0.86 -18.61 10.05
CA ILE A 136 -2.20 -18.99 9.61
C ILE A 136 -2.14 -20.35 8.90
N VAL A 137 -3.05 -21.25 9.30
CA VAL A 137 -3.13 -22.64 8.80
C VAL A 137 -3.87 -22.75 7.45
N ASP A 138 -4.52 -21.69 6.98
CA ASP A 138 -5.55 -21.74 5.93
C ASP A 138 -5.17 -20.92 4.66
N LEU A 139 -3.93 -21.06 4.18
CA LEU A 139 -3.52 -20.46 2.88
C LEU A 139 -4.34 -21.00 1.71
N ASP A 140 -4.88 -22.22 1.85
CA ASP A 140 -5.62 -22.95 0.83
C ASP A 140 -6.89 -22.23 0.35
N ARG A 141 -7.34 -21.18 1.06
CA ARG A 141 -8.48 -20.35 0.67
C ARG A 141 -8.21 -19.33 -0.43
N GLY A 142 -6.96 -19.20 -0.89
CA GLY A 142 -6.61 -18.32 -2.02
C GLY A 142 -6.90 -16.84 -1.75
N HIS A 143 -6.49 -16.34 -0.57
CA HIS A 143 -6.67 -14.93 -0.22
C HIS A 143 -5.82 -14.00 -1.11
N VAL A 144 -6.35 -12.82 -1.43
CA VAL A 144 -5.63 -11.81 -2.26
C VAL A 144 -4.60 -10.99 -1.46
N VAL A 145 -4.71 -10.97 -0.13
CA VAL A 145 -3.80 -10.26 0.78
C VAL A 145 -3.43 -11.15 1.95
N PHE A 146 -2.27 -10.87 2.55
CA PHE A 146 -1.79 -11.51 3.77
C PHE A 146 -2.68 -11.20 4.99
N GLY A 147 -2.55 -12.00 6.03
CA GLY A 147 -3.32 -11.87 7.27
C GLY A 147 -2.87 -10.72 8.17
N SER A 148 -3.60 -10.50 9.25
CA SER A 148 -3.39 -9.36 10.18
C SER A 148 -1.98 -9.30 10.78
N SER A 149 -1.35 -10.44 11.05
CA SER A 149 0.02 -10.52 11.58
C SER A 149 1.04 -9.95 10.59
N GLY A 150 0.99 -10.42 9.33
CA GLY A 150 1.78 -9.87 8.24
C GLY A 150 1.47 -8.39 7.98
N ALA A 151 0.18 -8.03 8.01
CA ALA A 151 -0.26 -6.65 7.78
C ALA A 151 0.30 -5.66 8.79
N LEU A 152 0.34 -6.03 10.07
CA LEU A 152 0.92 -5.18 11.10
C LEU A 152 2.42 -4.95 10.84
N VAL A 153 3.17 -5.99 10.50
CA VAL A 153 4.60 -5.89 10.18
C VAL A 153 4.83 -5.02 8.94
N ALA A 154 4.10 -5.27 7.85
CA ALA A 154 4.20 -4.46 6.64
C ALA A 154 3.87 -2.98 6.91
N THR A 155 2.85 -2.71 7.72
CA THR A 155 2.42 -1.35 8.08
C THR A 155 3.47 -0.63 8.91
N ILE A 156 4.11 -1.30 9.89
CA ILE A 156 5.18 -0.72 10.70
C ILE A 156 6.39 -0.37 9.82
N LEU A 157 6.85 -1.32 9.00
CA LEU A 157 8.03 -1.13 8.13
C LEU A 157 7.82 0.02 7.15
N THR A 158 6.69 0.01 6.43
CA THR A 158 6.34 1.07 5.48
C THR A 158 6.15 2.41 6.18
N GLY A 159 5.51 2.45 7.35
CA GLY A 159 5.29 3.68 8.12
C GLY A 159 6.58 4.33 8.59
N LEU A 160 7.56 3.53 9.02
CA LEU A 160 8.88 4.03 9.43
C LEU A 160 9.63 4.69 8.25
N VAL A 161 9.63 4.04 7.08
CA VAL A 161 10.27 4.58 5.88
C VAL A 161 9.55 5.82 5.37
N LEU A 162 8.21 5.80 5.32
CA LEU A 162 7.40 6.92 4.87
C LEU A 162 7.59 8.15 5.77
N ARG A 163 7.70 7.94 7.10
CA ARG A 163 8.04 9.02 8.05
C ARG A 163 9.39 9.67 7.71
N ARG A 164 10.40 8.90 7.31
CA ARG A 164 11.71 9.42 6.90
C ARG A 164 11.65 10.15 5.56
N ILE A 165 10.88 9.66 4.58
CA ILE A 165 10.72 10.29 3.26
C ILE A 165 9.97 11.63 3.38
N LEU A 166 8.89 11.69 4.18
CA LEU A 166 8.02 12.87 4.28
C LEU A 166 8.51 13.92 5.28
N GLY A 167 9.34 13.56 6.27
CA GLY A 167 9.86 14.47 7.28
C GLY A 167 10.52 15.74 6.70
N PRO A 168 11.51 15.61 5.79
CA PRO A 168 12.17 16.76 5.17
C PRO A 168 11.24 17.62 4.30
N ARG A 169 10.18 17.03 3.71
CA ARG A 169 9.20 17.75 2.88
C ARG A 169 8.34 18.68 3.74
N ASN A 170 7.88 18.18 4.88
CA ASN A 170 7.04 18.95 5.80
C ASN A 170 7.82 20.12 6.43
N ALA A 171 9.08 19.90 6.82
CA ALA A 171 9.94 20.96 7.37
C ALA A 171 10.15 22.11 6.37
N ARG A 172 10.41 21.80 5.09
CA ARG A 172 10.54 22.82 4.03
C ARG A 172 9.24 23.59 3.78
N ARG A 173 8.09 22.92 3.86
CA ARG A 173 6.78 23.58 3.69
C ARG A 173 6.49 24.54 4.84
N ALA A 174 6.83 24.17 6.08
CA ALA A 174 6.68 25.04 7.25
C ALA A 174 7.63 26.24 7.25
N ALA A 175 8.82 26.10 6.67
CA ALA A 175 9.81 27.17 6.56
C ALA A 175 9.55 28.16 5.41
N ARG A 176 8.59 27.90 4.51
CA ARG A 176 8.22 28.87 3.47
C ARG A 176 7.44 30.01 4.12
N PRO A 177 7.87 31.28 3.96
CA PRO A 177 7.08 32.42 4.40
C PRO A 177 5.70 32.35 3.77
N SER A 178 4.65 32.55 4.57
CA SER A 178 3.31 32.80 4.03
C SER A 178 3.42 33.97 3.07
N PRO A 179 2.82 33.93 1.86
CA PRO A 179 2.74 35.13 1.04
C PRO A 179 2.07 36.19 1.91
N VAL A 180 2.83 37.25 2.22
CA VAL A 180 2.25 38.45 2.82
C VAL A 180 1.24 38.92 1.80
N VAL A 181 -0.04 38.71 2.09
CA VAL A 181 -1.08 39.42 1.39
C VAL A 181 -0.90 40.85 1.86
N ASP A 182 -0.16 41.64 1.09
CA ASP A 182 -0.16 43.09 1.24
C ASP A 182 -1.59 43.55 0.95
N VAL A 183 -2.42 43.54 1.99
CA VAL A 183 -3.64 44.34 2.06
C VAL A 183 -3.18 45.78 2.34
N ALA A 184 -2.38 46.34 1.43
CA ALA A 184 -2.03 47.73 1.42
C ALA A 184 -2.83 48.41 0.31
N THR A 185 -3.76 49.26 0.76
CA THR A 185 -4.28 50.43 0.05
C THR A 185 -5.11 50.22 -1.22
N THR A 186 -6.38 49.86 -1.04
CA THR A 186 -7.47 50.43 -1.87
C THR A 186 -8.32 51.33 -0.98
N GLY A 187 -7.72 52.45 -0.59
CA GLY A 187 -8.42 53.61 -0.08
C GLY A 187 -8.04 54.79 -0.97
N ALA A 188 -8.83 55.03 -2.00
CA ALA A 188 -8.89 56.27 -2.76
C ALA A 188 -10.28 56.36 -3.40
#